data_AF-A0A3R5TLF0-F1
#
_entry.id   AF-A0A3R5TLF0-F1
#
_cell.length_a   1.000
_cell.length_b   1.000
_cell.length_c   1.000
_cell.angle_alpha   90.00
_cell.angle_beta   90.00
_cell.angle_gamma   90.00
#
_symmetry.space_group_name_H-M   'P 1'
#
loop_
_entity.id
_entity.type
_entity.pdbx_description
1 polymer ?
#
loop_
_entity_poly.entity_id
_entity_poly.type
_entity_poly.pdbx_seq_one_letter_code
_entity_poly.pdbx_strand_id
1 'polypeptide(L)'
;LKMADRPRGRGRGRGPLRGRGGQSRDTNRQNEHRDVPWKLLLGFRRLQELKDKEPYEVTLTLSKRKHAFKEALSEATHENNIVALFLRCIAKASECETLRESMIEIFVILENSLFFKSSLPAYIFSAMTEASHDRQMNYKQPFRDILTIVRDFRLKMPQSIVSVMGLNAILDTTFNSLRNNSSEVVDDEMWESYLEYKEAQEESLKRMATKKTKTRQEVDNEEDPPDDFRELTIFPGKVDVEINAEPFIRRNKKTGGYENTDHYLDVQFRLLREDFIGPLRDGIKEYIEAVHATGKAKRLQELRIYTDVQIISPVCNNSGLCRRISFHCKGMDRVRWESSKRLIYGSL
;
A
#
# COMPACT_ATOMS: atom_id res chain seq x y z
N LEU A 1 -35.41 63.32 -55.43
CA LEU A 1 -35.69 63.11 -56.87
C LEU A 1 -34.40 62.73 -57.55
N LYS A 2 -34.17 61.62 -58.26
CA LYS A 2 -34.90 60.41 -58.70
C LYS A 2 -33.81 59.31 -58.74
N MET A 3 -34.03 58.16 -58.08
CA MET A 3 -34.32 56.84 -58.69
C MET A 3 -33.21 56.32 -59.62
N ALA A 4 -32.50 55.25 -59.25
CA ALA A 4 -32.85 53.82 -59.47
C ALA A 4 -32.91 53.50 -60.98
N ASP A 5 -32.23 52.50 -61.52
CA ASP A 5 -32.36 51.09 -61.17
C ASP A 5 -31.22 50.21 -61.76
N ARG A 6 -31.10 48.97 -61.25
CA ARG A 6 -30.16 47.88 -61.64
C ARG A 6 -30.55 47.26 -63.01
N PRO A 7 -30.08 46.05 -63.50
CA PRO A 7 -29.15 45.03 -62.95
C PRO A 7 -28.29 44.22 -63.98
N ARG A 8 -27.64 43.15 -63.45
CA ARG A 8 -27.12 41.89 -64.08
C ARG A 8 -25.72 41.98 -64.72
N GLY A 9 -24.81 41.02 -64.54
CA GLY A 9 -24.82 39.76 -63.83
C GLY A 9 -23.45 39.06 -63.88
N ARG A 10 -23.25 38.14 -62.92
CA ARG A 10 -22.40 36.93 -62.87
C ARG A 10 -21.09 36.86 -63.67
N GLY A 11 -20.02 36.45 -62.97
CA GLY A 11 -18.96 35.61 -63.55
C GLY A 11 -17.66 35.64 -62.76
N ARG A 12 -17.29 34.49 -62.20
CA ARG A 12 -16.17 34.27 -61.26
C ARG A 12 -14.79 34.39 -61.90
N GLY A 13 -13.80 34.73 -61.07
CA GLY A 13 -12.42 34.31 -61.24
C GLY A 13 -11.43 35.23 -60.54
N ARG A 14 -10.66 34.70 -59.58
CA ARG A 14 -9.29 35.10 -59.24
C ARG A 14 -8.72 34.21 -58.13
N GLY A 15 -7.68 33.45 -58.45
CA GLY A 15 -6.58 33.22 -57.50
C GLY A 15 -5.61 34.43 -57.53
N PRO A 16 -4.36 34.35 -57.05
CA PRO A 16 -3.73 33.21 -56.35
C PRO A 16 -2.78 33.58 -55.16
N LEU A 17 -2.28 32.54 -54.48
CA LEU A 17 -0.93 32.33 -53.89
C LEU A 17 -0.29 33.30 -52.85
N ARG A 18 0.19 32.67 -51.75
CA ARG A 18 1.40 32.89 -50.90
C ARG A 18 1.01 32.94 -49.41
N GLY A 19 1.67 32.27 -48.46
CA GLY A 19 2.91 31.51 -48.49
C GLY A 19 3.01 30.66 -47.21
N ARG A 20 3.86 29.64 -47.32
CA ARG A 20 4.09 28.55 -46.37
C ARG A 20 5.06 29.05 -45.28
N GLY A 21 4.65 28.99 -44.02
CA GLY A 21 5.50 29.20 -42.86
C GLY A 21 5.03 28.27 -41.75
N GLY A 22 5.79 27.20 -41.50
CA GLY A 22 5.45 26.18 -40.51
C GLY A 22 5.68 26.69 -39.09
N GLN A 23 4.72 26.39 -38.21
CA GLN A 23 4.98 26.23 -36.78
C GLN A 23 4.52 24.83 -36.40
N SER A 24 5.52 23.98 -36.14
CA SER A 24 5.35 22.68 -35.51
C SER A 24 4.59 22.85 -34.20
N ARG A 25 3.39 22.29 -34.14
CA ARG A 25 2.75 21.93 -32.87
C ARG A 25 3.12 20.49 -32.57
N ASP A 26 4.18 20.32 -31.80
CA ASP A 26 4.42 19.12 -31.02
C ASP A 26 3.31 18.99 -29.98
N THR A 27 2.18 18.40 -30.39
CA THR A 27 1.16 17.94 -29.46
C THR A 27 1.61 16.59 -28.90
N ASN A 28 2.35 16.68 -27.80
CA ASN A 28 2.25 15.85 -26.61
C ASN A 28 1.51 14.49 -26.79
N ARG A 29 2.22 13.48 -27.30
CA ARG A 29 1.77 12.08 -27.51
C ARG A 29 1.84 11.20 -26.25
N GLN A 30 1.65 11.75 -25.05
CA GLN A 30 1.79 10.98 -23.80
C GLN A 30 0.49 10.72 -23.04
N ASN A 31 -0.68 11.14 -23.54
CA ASN A 31 -1.95 11.07 -22.78
C ASN A 31 -3.04 10.11 -23.31
N GLU A 32 -2.77 9.29 -24.34
CA GLU A 32 -3.80 8.40 -24.93
C GLU A 32 -4.05 7.08 -24.18
N HIS A 33 -3.34 6.79 -23.09
CA HIS A 33 -3.39 5.46 -22.46
C HIS A 33 -4.44 5.26 -21.35
N ARG A 34 -5.30 6.26 -21.05
CA ARG A 34 -6.25 6.18 -19.92
C ARG A 34 -7.63 5.57 -20.22
N ASP A 35 -8.02 5.41 -21.49
CA ASP A 35 -9.41 5.05 -21.84
C ASP A 35 -9.61 3.69 -22.52
N VAL A 36 -8.57 2.86 -22.62
CA VAL A 36 -8.69 1.52 -23.24
C VAL A 36 -9.00 0.48 -22.15
N PRO A 37 -10.17 -0.20 -22.20
CA PRO A 37 -10.52 -1.24 -21.24
C PRO A 37 -9.44 -2.32 -21.12
N TRP A 38 -9.15 -2.76 -19.89
CA TRP A 38 -8.13 -3.78 -19.67
C TRP A 38 -8.38 -5.07 -20.47
N LYS A 39 -9.65 -5.43 -20.73
CA LYS A 39 -10.04 -6.62 -21.52
C LYS A 39 -9.50 -6.61 -22.95
N LEU A 40 -9.24 -5.45 -23.53
CA LEU A 40 -8.63 -5.33 -24.85
C LEU A 40 -7.09 -5.45 -24.80
N LEU A 41 -6.49 -5.10 -23.66
CA LEU A 41 -5.05 -5.06 -23.45
C LEU A 41 -4.49 -6.36 -22.84
N LEU A 42 -5.26 -7.00 -21.96
CA LEU A 42 -4.90 -8.18 -21.17
C LEU A 42 -6.07 -9.18 -21.08
N GLY A 43 -7.00 -9.16 -22.05
CA GLY A 43 -8.05 -10.17 -22.14
C GLY A 43 -7.52 -11.55 -22.55
N PHE A 44 -8.42 -12.53 -22.53
CA PHE A 44 -8.13 -13.95 -22.77
C PHE A 44 -7.18 -14.21 -23.95
N ARG A 45 -7.48 -13.69 -25.16
CA ARG A 45 -6.64 -13.89 -26.35
C ARG A 45 -5.24 -13.32 -26.20
N ARG A 46 -5.11 -12.15 -25.56
CA ARG A 46 -3.81 -11.51 -25.34
C ARG A 46 -2.98 -12.24 -24.30
N LEU A 47 -3.60 -12.73 -23.23
CA LEU A 47 -2.92 -13.57 -22.25
C LEU A 47 -2.48 -14.91 -22.87
N GLN A 48 -3.29 -15.49 -23.76
CA GLN A 48 -2.91 -16.67 -24.52
C GLN A 48 -1.69 -16.40 -25.43
N GLU A 49 -1.63 -15.28 -26.12
CA GLU A 49 -0.44 -14.90 -26.90
C GLU A 49 0.77 -14.64 -25.99
N LEU A 50 0.56 -14.02 -24.82
CA LEU A 50 1.61 -13.68 -23.86
C LEU A 50 2.25 -14.91 -23.22
N LYS A 51 1.48 -15.96 -22.92
CA LYS A 51 2.01 -17.17 -22.28
C LYS A 51 3.13 -17.84 -23.11
N ASP A 52 3.13 -17.63 -24.42
CA ASP A 52 4.05 -18.29 -25.36
C ASP A 52 5.29 -17.43 -25.67
N LYS A 53 5.33 -16.16 -25.21
CA LYS A 53 6.47 -15.24 -25.43
C LYS A 53 7.61 -15.43 -24.44
N GLU A 54 8.79 -14.90 -24.74
CA GLU A 54 9.95 -14.93 -23.85
C GLU A 54 9.66 -14.27 -22.48
N PRO A 55 10.19 -14.80 -21.36
CA PRO A 55 9.98 -14.26 -20.00
C PRO A 55 10.21 -12.75 -19.88
N TYR A 56 11.22 -12.23 -20.57
CA TYR A 56 11.53 -10.81 -20.64
C TYR A 56 10.40 -9.99 -21.26
N GLU A 57 9.84 -10.45 -22.38
CA GLU A 57 8.74 -9.76 -23.07
C GLU A 57 7.46 -9.76 -22.25
N VAL A 58 7.19 -10.87 -21.55
CA VAL A 58 6.02 -10.98 -20.66
C VAL A 58 6.13 -9.98 -19.51
N THR A 59 7.28 -9.96 -18.83
CA THR A 59 7.56 -9.03 -17.72
C THR A 59 7.44 -7.58 -18.16
N LEU A 60 8.05 -7.24 -19.30
CA LEU A 60 7.99 -5.89 -19.86
C LEU A 60 6.57 -5.49 -20.25
N THR A 61 5.78 -6.41 -20.81
CA THR A 61 4.40 -6.13 -21.22
C THR A 61 3.49 -5.91 -20.01
N LEU A 62 3.63 -6.73 -18.96
CA LEU A 62 2.87 -6.58 -17.72
C LEU A 62 3.21 -5.26 -17.00
N SER A 63 4.50 -4.91 -16.88
CA SER A 63 4.94 -3.66 -16.25
C SER A 63 4.55 -2.42 -17.07
N LYS A 64 4.75 -2.43 -18.40
CA LYS A 64 4.31 -1.31 -19.27
C LYS A 64 2.81 -1.08 -19.18
N ARG A 65 2.01 -2.13 -18.99
CA ARG A 65 0.54 -2.08 -18.90
C ARG A 65 0.04 -2.15 -17.45
N LYS A 66 0.80 -1.65 -16.48
CA LYS A 66 0.47 -1.75 -15.05
C LYS A 66 -0.93 -1.28 -14.66
N HIS A 67 -1.46 -0.24 -15.31
CA HIS A 67 -2.81 0.25 -15.04
C HIS A 67 -3.86 -0.78 -15.45
N ALA A 68 -3.77 -1.31 -16.67
CA ALA A 68 -4.66 -2.36 -17.15
C ALA A 68 -4.50 -3.65 -16.35
N PHE A 69 -3.26 -3.99 -15.94
CA PHE A 69 -3.01 -5.17 -15.11
C PHE A 69 -3.65 -5.03 -13.72
N LYS A 70 -3.48 -3.86 -13.09
CA LYS A 70 -4.13 -3.56 -11.81
C LYS A 70 -5.65 -3.57 -11.91
N GLU A 71 -6.21 -2.99 -12.98
CA GLU A 71 -7.65 -3.00 -13.24
C GLU A 71 -8.18 -4.42 -13.41
N ALA A 72 -7.48 -5.24 -14.22
CA ALA A 72 -7.83 -6.65 -14.42
C ALA A 72 -7.89 -7.41 -13.09
N LEU A 73 -6.83 -7.35 -12.29
CA LEU A 73 -6.77 -8.04 -11.00
C LEU A 73 -7.72 -7.45 -9.93
N SER A 74 -8.33 -6.29 -10.18
CA SER A 74 -9.32 -5.67 -9.31
C SER A 74 -10.76 -6.11 -9.64
N GLU A 75 -10.99 -6.91 -10.69
CA GLU A 75 -12.32 -7.49 -10.91
C GLU A 75 -12.68 -8.46 -9.77
N ALA A 76 -13.95 -8.41 -9.34
CA ALA A 76 -14.42 -9.16 -8.19
C ALA A 76 -14.35 -10.69 -8.39
N THR A 77 -14.57 -11.14 -9.63
CA THR A 77 -14.57 -12.54 -10.03
C THR A 77 -13.93 -12.70 -11.39
N HIS A 78 -13.22 -13.81 -11.57
CA HIS A 78 -12.59 -14.19 -12.82
C HIS A 78 -13.06 -15.59 -13.22
N GLU A 79 -13.21 -15.85 -14.51
CA GLU A 79 -13.38 -17.20 -15.01
C GLU A 79 -12.11 -18.03 -14.77
N ASN A 80 -12.26 -19.31 -14.43
CA ASN A 80 -11.15 -20.23 -14.13
C ASN A 80 -10.06 -20.24 -15.21
N ASN A 81 -10.43 -20.16 -16.48
CA ASN A 81 -9.47 -20.10 -17.59
C ASN A 81 -8.64 -18.81 -17.60
N ILE A 82 -9.22 -17.68 -17.21
CA ILE A 82 -8.52 -16.40 -17.10
C ILE A 82 -7.59 -16.41 -15.89
N VAL A 83 -8.02 -17.00 -14.77
CA VAL A 83 -7.17 -17.20 -13.59
C VAL A 83 -5.94 -18.02 -13.94
N ALA A 84 -6.11 -19.16 -14.60
CA ALA A 84 -5.02 -20.01 -15.05
C ALA A 84 -4.04 -19.26 -15.98
N LEU A 85 -4.56 -18.45 -16.91
CA LEU A 85 -3.71 -17.65 -17.80
C LEU A 85 -2.94 -16.54 -17.07
N PHE A 86 -3.55 -15.87 -16.08
CA PHE A 86 -2.84 -14.91 -15.24
C PHE A 86 -1.72 -15.58 -14.46
N LEU A 87 -2.00 -16.71 -13.81
CA LEU A 87 -0.99 -17.51 -13.11
C LEU A 87 0.15 -17.88 -14.04
N ARG A 88 -0.14 -18.38 -15.24
CA ARG A 88 0.87 -18.76 -16.21
C ARG A 88 1.74 -17.58 -16.65
N CYS A 89 1.14 -16.43 -16.95
CA CYS A 89 1.88 -15.23 -17.36
C CYS A 89 2.75 -14.67 -16.22
N ILE A 90 2.25 -14.66 -14.98
CA ILE A 90 3.00 -14.15 -13.83
C ILE A 90 4.14 -15.13 -13.46
N ALA A 91 3.89 -16.44 -13.49
CA ALA A 91 4.94 -17.44 -13.28
C ALA A 91 6.04 -17.30 -14.33
N LYS A 92 5.67 -17.14 -15.61
CA LYS A 92 6.65 -16.91 -16.68
C LYS A 92 7.41 -15.58 -16.54
N ALA A 93 6.75 -14.52 -16.07
CA ALA A 93 7.43 -13.27 -15.76
C ALA A 93 8.44 -13.44 -14.58
N SER A 94 8.14 -14.34 -13.65
CA SER A 94 9.00 -14.64 -12.50
C SER A 94 10.34 -15.25 -12.93
N GLU A 95 10.37 -16.02 -14.03
CA GLU A 95 11.57 -16.58 -14.64
C GLU A 95 12.54 -15.51 -15.21
N CYS A 96 12.10 -14.26 -15.37
CA CYS A 96 12.94 -13.18 -15.87
C CYS A 96 13.88 -12.63 -14.77
N GLU A 97 15.18 -12.92 -14.86
CA GLU A 97 16.18 -12.43 -13.90
C GLU A 97 16.58 -10.96 -14.10
N THR A 98 16.46 -10.44 -15.32
CA THR A 98 17.01 -9.12 -15.71
C THR A 98 16.15 -7.93 -15.28
N LEU A 99 14.85 -8.14 -15.01
CA LEU A 99 13.88 -7.07 -14.72
C LEU A 99 13.31 -7.19 -13.30
N ARG A 100 14.20 -7.24 -12.31
CA ARG A 100 13.83 -7.43 -10.89
C ARG A 100 12.86 -6.37 -10.37
N GLU A 101 13.06 -5.10 -10.69
CA GLU A 101 12.19 -4.00 -10.24
C GLU A 101 10.77 -4.12 -10.81
N SER A 102 10.66 -4.42 -12.11
CA SER A 102 9.38 -4.66 -12.77
C SER A 102 8.65 -5.84 -12.15
N MET A 103 9.37 -6.90 -11.76
CA MET A 103 8.79 -8.05 -11.10
C MET A 103 8.28 -7.73 -9.70
N ILE A 104 9.03 -6.93 -8.93
CA ILE A 104 8.57 -6.43 -7.62
C ILE A 104 7.31 -5.58 -7.80
N GLU A 105 7.25 -4.69 -8.80
CA GLU A 105 6.04 -3.90 -9.10
C GLU A 105 4.83 -4.80 -9.41
N ILE A 106 5.02 -5.86 -10.20
CA ILE A 106 3.98 -6.86 -10.51
C ILE A 106 3.49 -7.56 -9.22
N PHE A 107 4.40 -7.99 -8.35
CA PHE A 107 4.02 -8.65 -7.10
C PHE A 107 3.32 -7.72 -6.12
N VAL A 108 3.72 -6.44 -6.03
CA VAL A 108 3.02 -5.44 -5.23
C VAL A 108 1.58 -5.23 -5.73
N ILE A 109 1.38 -5.20 -7.05
CA ILE A 109 0.02 -5.10 -7.62
C ILE A 109 -0.78 -6.38 -7.31
N LEU A 110 -0.16 -7.56 -7.43
CA LEU A 110 -0.78 -8.85 -7.15
C LEU A 110 -1.23 -8.95 -5.69
N GLU A 111 -0.34 -8.71 -4.72
CA GLU A 111 -0.60 -8.77 -3.28
C GLU A 111 -1.81 -7.91 -2.87
N ASN A 112 -1.94 -6.73 -3.49
CA ASN A 112 -2.98 -5.77 -3.15
C ASN A 112 -4.29 -5.95 -3.92
N SER A 113 -4.38 -6.94 -4.81
CA SER A 113 -5.53 -7.15 -5.69
C SER A 113 -6.67 -7.95 -5.06
N LEU A 114 -7.89 -7.81 -5.61
CA LEU A 114 -9.00 -8.70 -5.27
C LEU A 114 -8.74 -10.11 -5.80
N PHE A 115 -8.08 -10.23 -6.95
CA PHE A 115 -7.66 -11.52 -7.50
C PHE A 115 -6.93 -12.39 -6.46
N PHE A 116 -5.93 -11.83 -5.78
CA PHE A 116 -5.13 -12.56 -4.80
C PHE A 116 -5.93 -12.90 -3.53
N LYS A 117 -6.86 -12.02 -3.13
CA LYS A 117 -7.64 -12.16 -1.88
C LYS A 117 -8.90 -13.01 -2.02
N SER A 118 -9.51 -13.09 -3.21
CA SER A 118 -10.78 -13.78 -3.44
C SER A 118 -10.74 -14.75 -4.62
N SER A 119 -10.35 -14.30 -5.80
CA SER A 119 -10.46 -15.13 -7.02
C SER A 119 -9.51 -16.34 -7.00
N LEU A 120 -8.26 -16.15 -6.59
CA LEU A 120 -7.26 -17.21 -6.50
C LEU A 120 -7.61 -18.23 -5.41
N PRO A 121 -7.96 -17.83 -4.17
CA PRO A 121 -8.52 -18.74 -3.17
C PRO A 121 -9.71 -19.57 -3.67
N ALA A 122 -10.68 -18.92 -4.33
CA ALA A 122 -11.84 -19.61 -4.88
C ALA A 122 -11.48 -20.61 -5.99
N TYR A 123 -10.51 -20.25 -6.84
CA TYR A 123 -9.98 -21.12 -7.89
C TYR A 123 -9.28 -22.35 -7.31
N ILE A 124 -8.42 -22.17 -6.30
CA ILE A 124 -7.74 -23.28 -5.61
C ILE A 124 -8.77 -24.21 -4.96
N PHE A 125 -9.79 -23.65 -4.29
CA PHE A 125 -10.87 -24.42 -3.71
C PHE A 125 -11.67 -25.20 -4.77
N SER A 126 -11.93 -24.61 -5.95
CA SER A 126 -12.64 -25.31 -7.02
C SER A 126 -11.92 -26.55 -7.54
N ALA A 127 -10.58 -26.59 -7.47
CA ALA A 127 -9.79 -27.78 -7.82
C ALA A 127 -10.06 -28.95 -6.86
N MET A 128 -10.27 -28.66 -5.57
CA MET A 128 -10.56 -29.64 -4.54
C MET A 128 -11.98 -30.23 -4.69
N THR A 129 -12.94 -29.42 -5.13
CA THR A 129 -14.34 -29.83 -5.28
C THR A 129 -14.71 -30.35 -6.67
N GLU A 130 -13.79 -30.33 -7.63
CA GLU A 130 -14.04 -30.78 -8.99
C GLU A 130 -14.22 -32.32 -9.04
N ALA A 131 -15.39 -32.77 -9.46
CA ALA A 131 -15.73 -34.19 -9.49
C ALA A 131 -15.20 -34.92 -10.75
N SER A 132 -14.94 -34.20 -11.84
CA SER A 132 -14.45 -34.80 -13.09
C SER A 132 -12.93 -34.88 -13.08
N HIS A 133 -12.38 -36.09 -13.20
CA HIS A 133 -10.95 -36.34 -13.25
C HIS A 133 -10.25 -35.52 -14.35
N ASP A 134 -10.77 -35.53 -15.58
CA ASP A 134 -10.19 -34.79 -16.71
C ASP A 134 -10.17 -33.28 -16.48
N ARG A 135 -11.21 -32.72 -15.85
CA ARG A 135 -11.23 -31.30 -15.50
C ARG A 135 -10.32 -30.99 -14.32
N GLN A 136 -10.16 -31.93 -13.39
CA GLN A 136 -9.22 -31.81 -12.28
C GLN A 136 -7.77 -31.76 -12.78
N MET A 137 -7.43 -32.52 -13.82
CA MET A 137 -6.11 -32.49 -14.45
C MET A 137 -5.73 -31.11 -15.01
N ASN A 138 -6.71 -30.28 -15.41
CA ASN A 138 -6.44 -28.93 -15.88
C ASN A 138 -5.84 -28.01 -14.79
N TYR A 139 -5.94 -28.38 -13.50
CA TYR A 139 -5.33 -27.64 -12.39
C TYR A 139 -3.86 -27.97 -12.16
N LYS A 140 -3.32 -29.03 -12.80
CA LYS A 140 -1.92 -29.45 -12.62
C LYS A 140 -0.91 -28.35 -12.98
N GLN A 141 -1.02 -27.78 -14.18
CA GLN A 141 -0.14 -26.69 -14.60
C GLN A 141 -0.33 -25.40 -13.77
N PRO A 142 -1.57 -24.94 -13.50
CA PRO A 142 -1.82 -23.83 -12.59
C PRO A 142 -1.22 -24.00 -11.19
N PHE A 143 -1.23 -25.21 -10.62
CA PHE A 143 -0.57 -25.45 -9.33
C PHE A 143 0.94 -25.34 -9.40
N ARG A 144 1.57 -25.83 -10.48
CA ARG A 144 3.01 -25.58 -10.73
C ARG A 144 3.29 -24.08 -10.83
N ASP A 145 2.47 -23.35 -11.57
CA ASP A 145 2.61 -21.89 -11.71
C ASP A 145 2.41 -21.17 -10.36
N ILE A 146 1.46 -21.58 -9.51
CA ILE A 146 1.27 -21.03 -8.17
C ILE A 146 2.51 -21.25 -7.31
N LEU A 147 3.07 -22.47 -7.28
CA LEU A 147 4.27 -22.79 -6.51
C LEU A 147 5.46 -21.93 -6.94
N THR A 148 5.66 -21.75 -8.25
CA THR A 148 6.67 -20.83 -8.80
C THR A 148 6.46 -19.41 -8.28
N ILE A 149 5.23 -18.89 -8.37
CA ILE A 149 4.90 -17.53 -7.93
C ILE A 149 5.17 -17.36 -6.44
N VAL A 150 4.69 -18.26 -5.57
CA VAL A 150 4.84 -18.09 -4.12
C VAL A 150 6.29 -18.26 -3.67
N ARG A 151 7.09 -19.08 -4.36
CA ARG A 151 8.54 -19.20 -4.16
C ARG A 151 9.24 -17.89 -4.53
N ASP A 152 8.97 -17.36 -5.70
CA ASP A 152 9.60 -16.13 -6.18
C ASP A 152 9.17 -14.91 -5.39
N PHE A 153 7.90 -14.86 -4.97
CA PHE A 153 7.38 -13.84 -4.06
C PHE A 153 8.18 -13.83 -2.75
N ARG A 154 8.45 -15.01 -2.16
CA ARG A 154 9.28 -15.12 -0.94
C ARG A 154 10.68 -14.58 -1.16
N LEU A 155 11.31 -14.94 -2.28
CA LEU A 155 12.70 -14.58 -2.57
C LEU A 155 12.85 -13.09 -2.90
N LYS A 156 11.89 -12.51 -3.63
CA LYS A 156 11.94 -11.13 -4.13
C LYS A 156 11.31 -10.12 -3.16
N MET A 157 10.35 -10.55 -2.32
CA MET A 157 9.66 -9.72 -1.33
C MET A 157 9.56 -10.38 0.06
N PRO A 158 10.69 -10.68 0.72
CA PRO A 158 10.70 -11.36 2.02
C PRO A 158 9.98 -10.57 3.13
N GLN A 159 9.93 -9.24 3.04
CA GLN A 159 9.21 -8.37 3.98
C GLN A 159 7.69 -8.56 3.94
N SER A 160 7.14 -9.00 2.80
CA SER A 160 5.70 -9.21 2.59
C SER A 160 5.27 -10.64 2.88
N ILE A 161 6.11 -11.49 3.49
CA ILE A 161 5.79 -12.92 3.68
C ILE A 161 4.50 -13.19 4.46
N VAL A 162 4.10 -12.27 5.35
CA VAL A 162 2.86 -12.39 6.13
C VAL A 162 1.62 -12.26 5.24
N SER A 163 1.71 -11.51 4.13
CA SER A 163 0.60 -11.28 3.20
C SER A 163 0.13 -12.55 2.50
N VAL A 164 1.02 -13.54 2.34
CA VAL A 164 0.73 -14.79 1.62
C VAL A 164 0.26 -15.92 2.54
N MET A 165 0.21 -15.69 3.86
CA MET A 165 -0.14 -16.72 4.85
C MET A 165 -1.52 -17.34 4.61
N GLY A 166 -2.51 -16.53 4.25
CA GLY A 166 -3.87 -17.01 3.94
C GLY A 166 -3.89 -17.94 2.72
N LEU A 167 -3.18 -17.60 1.66
CA LEU A 167 -3.05 -18.48 0.49
C LEU A 167 -2.29 -19.76 0.82
N ASN A 168 -1.23 -19.68 1.63
CA ASN A 168 -0.46 -20.86 2.03
C ASN A 168 -1.30 -21.86 2.83
N ALA A 169 -2.18 -21.38 3.71
CA ALA A 169 -3.10 -22.26 4.44
C ALA A 169 -4.10 -22.98 3.52
N ILE A 170 -4.61 -22.28 2.49
CA ILE A 170 -5.51 -22.86 1.50
C ILE A 170 -4.77 -23.87 0.62
N LEU A 171 -3.55 -23.54 0.19
CA LEU A 171 -2.69 -24.46 -0.56
C LEU A 171 -2.39 -25.72 0.24
N ASP A 172 -2.02 -25.60 1.52
CA ASP A 172 -1.77 -26.74 2.41
C ASP A 172 -2.99 -27.65 2.51
N THR A 173 -4.16 -27.07 2.78
CA THR A 173 -5.42 -27.83 2.88
C THR A 173 -5.74 -28.56 1.56
N THR A 174 -5.53 -27.87 0.43
CA THR A 174 -5.86 -28.40 -0.90
C THR A 174 -4.89 -29.50 -1.32
N PHE A 175 -3.58 -29.29 -1.15
CA PHE A 175 -2.54 -30.27 -1.47
C PHE A 175 -2.72 -31.54 -0.64
N ASN A 176 -2.94 -31.41 0.68
CA ASN A 176 -3.21 -32.55 1.56
C ASN A 176 -4.47 -33.32 1.12
N SER A 177 -5.55 -32.61 0.78
CA SER A 177 -6.81 -33.22 0.35
C SER A 177 -6.67 -33.96 -0.98
N LEU A 178 -6.01 -33.34 -1.97
CA LEU A 178 -5.75 -33.96 -3.28
C LEU A 178 -4.86 -35.19 -3.16
N ARG A 179 -3.83 -35.14 -2.29
CA ARG A 179 -2.93 -36.26 -2.03
C ARG A 179 -3.63 -37.43 -1.34
N ASN A 180 -4.44 -37.15 -0.33
CA ASN A 180 -5.20 -38.18 0.40
C ASN A 180 -6.26 -38.86 -0.49
N ASN A 181 -6.79 -38.14 -1.47
CA ASN A 181 -7.73 -38.68 -2.46
C ASN A 181 -7.01 -39.34 -3.65
N SER A 182 -5.69 -39.55 -3.60
CA SER A 182 -4.87 -40.14 -4.66
C SER A 182 -5.02 -39.45 -6.03
N SER A 183 -5.17 -38.13 -6.04
CA SER A 183 -5.31 -37.34 -7.28
C SER A 183 -3.98 -37.20 -8.02
N GLU A 184 -3.96 -37.48 -9.33
CA GLU A 184 -2.77 -37.32 -10.19
C GLU A 184 -2.41 -35.84 -10.48
N VAL A 185 -3.22 -34.89 -10.01
CA VAL A 185 -2.96 -33.45 -10.14
C VAL A 185 -1.69 -33.06 -9.39
N VAL A 186 -1.49 -33.63 -8.20
CA VAL A 186 -0.33 -33.39 -7.35
C VAL A 186 0.55 -34.64 -7.40
N ASP A 187 1.45 -34.64 -8.39
CA ASP A 187 2.47 -35.68 -8.52
C ASP A 187 3.54 -35.57 -7.42
N ASP A 188 4.37 -36.61 -7.32
CA ASP A 188 5.42 -36.70 -6.29
C ASP A 188 6.41 -35.53 -6.39
N GLU A 189 6.80 -35.13 -7.61
CA GLU A 189 7.68 -33.99 -7.87
C GLU A 189 7.09 -32.67 -7.33
N MET A 190 5.82 -32.40 -7.63
CA MET A 190 5.14 -31.21 -7.14
C MET A 190 4.95 -31.23 -5.63
N TRP A 191 4.69 -32.40 -5.06
CA TRP A 191 4.55 -32.59 -3.62
C TRP A 191 5.85 -32.29 -2.89
N GLU A 192 6.98 -32.83 -3.37
CA GLU A 192 8.31 -32.55 -2.82
C GLU A 192 8.62 -31.05 -2.91
N SER A 193 8.38 -30.43 -4.08
CA SER A 193 8.57 -28.98 -4.26
C SER A 193 7.72 -28.14 -3.29
N TYR A 194 6.49 -28.58 -3.01
CA TYR A 194 5.62 -27.94 -2.04
C TYR A 194 6.14 -28.07 -0.60
N LEU A 195 6.64 -29.25 -0.21
CA LEU A 195 7.23 -29.46 1.11
C LEU A 195 8.47 -28.58 1.32
N GLU A 196 9.38 -28.54 0.34
CA GLU A 196 10.56 -27.65 0.38
C GLU A 196 10.16 -26.18 0.52
N TYR A 197 9.13 -25.76 -0.22
CA TYR A 197 8.58 -24.41 -0.11
C TYR A 197 8.06 -24.14 1.30
N LYS A 198 7.26 -25.05 1.86
CA LYS A 198 6.63 -24.95 3.18
C LYS A 198 7.68 -24.84 4.28
N GLU A 199 8.69 -25.71 4.27
CA GLU A 199 9.76 -25.70 5.27
C GLU A 199 10.52 -24.36 5.24
N ALA A 200 10.92 -23.90 4.06
CA ALA A 200 11.65 -22.65 3.94
C ALA A 200 10.77 -21.40 4.19
N GLN A 201 9.45 -21.49 4.02
CA GLN A 201 8.50 -20.46 4.49
C GLN A 201 8.45 -20.40 6.02
N GLU A 202 8.27 -21.54 6.69
CA GLU A 202 8.26 -21.63 8.15
C GLU A 202 9.58 -21.14 8.75
N GLU A 203 10.71 -21.50 8.13
CA GLU A 203 12.02 -21.01 8.55
C GLU A 203 12.13 -19.49 8.44
N SER A 204 11.66 -18.91 7.32
CA SER A 204 11.66 -17.45 7.14
C SER A 204 10.74 -16.74 8.15
N LEU A 205 9.58 -17.31 8.49
CA LEU A 205 8.72 -16.82 9.55
C LEU A 205 9.39 -16.91 10.94
N LYS A 206 10.06 -18.02 11.25
CA LYS A 206 10.86 -18.19 12.48
C LYS A 206 12.01 -17.18 12.53
N ARG A 207 12.71 -16.93 11.41
CA ARG A 207 13.76 -15.91 11.30
C ARG A 207 13.19 -14.50 11.49
N MET A 208 12.00 -14.20 10.99
CA MET A 208 11.33 -12.92 11.23
C MET A 208 10.83 -12.77 12.68
N ALA A 209 10.32 -13.84 13.28
CA ALA A 209 9.91 -13.84 14.68
C ALA A 209 11.12 -13.68 15.61
N THR A 210 12.22 -14.38 15.34
CA THR A 210 13.48 -14.24 16.09
C THR A 210 14.15 -12.90 15.82
N LYS A 211 14.13 -12.35 14.60
CA LYS A 211 14.60 -10.98 14.32
C LYS A 211 13.73 -9.95 15.04
N LYS A 212 12.40 -10.06 15.03
CA LYS A 212 11.54 -9.19 15.85
C LYS A 212 11.77 -9.36 17.35
N THR A 213 12.07 -10.57 17.81
CA THR A 213 12.35 -10.84 19.23
C THR A 213 13.73 -10.34 19.63
N LYS A 214 14.74 -10.49 18.76
CA LYS A 214 16.08 -9.91 18.89
C LYS A 214 16.04 -8.40 18.79
N THR A 215 15.42 -7.78 17.79
CA THR A 215 15.19 -6.32 17.77
C THR A 215 14.36 -5.84 18.97
N ARG A 216 13.55 -6.70 19.62
CA ARG A 216 12.83 -6.38 20.86
C ARG A 216 13.65 -6.65 22.13
N GLN A 217 14.70 -7.46 22.07
CA GLN A 217 15.62 -7.83 23.16
C GLN A 217 16.95 -7.07 23.11
N GLU A 218 17.48 -6.78 21.93
CA GLU A 218 18.69 -6.00 21.61
C GLU A 218 18.44 -4.49 21.69
N VAL A 219 17.18 -4.04 21.83
CA VAL A 219 16.85 -2.70 22.35
C VAL A 219 16.66 -2.78 23.88
N ASP A 220 17.46 -3.60 24.56
CA ASP A 220 18.03 -3.20 25.84
C ASP A 220 19.11 -2.18 25.47
N ASN A 221 18.71 -0.92 25.27
CA ASN A 221 19.69 0.16 25.15
C ASN A 221 20.39 0.26 26.51
N GLU A 222 21.50 -0.47 26.67
CA GLU A 222 22.59 -0.19 27.61
C GLU A 222 23.47 0.96 27.06
N GLU A 223 23.13 1.55 25.91
CA GLU A 223 23.77 2.78 25.45
C GLU A 223 23.52 3.90 26.47
N ASP A 224 24.57 4.64 26.82
CA ASP A 224 24.45 5.82 27.67
C ASP A 224 23.49 6.85 27.03
N PRO A 225 22.61 7.50 27.83
CA PRO A 225 21.67 8.43 27.25
C PRO A 225 22.44 9.63 26.68
N PRO A 226 22.03 10.20 25.54
CA PRO A 226 22.76 11.30 24.91
C PRO A 226 22.73 12.60 25.74
N ASP A 227 21.80 12.70 26.68
CA ASP A 227 21.50 13.86 27.51
C ASP A 227 20.94 13.45 28.89
N ASP A 228 21.04 14.33 29.90
CA ASP A 228 20.43 14.11 31.21
C ASP A 228 18.91 14.37 31.12
N PHE A 229 18.11 13.40 31.56
CA PHE A 229 16.65 13.52 31.58
C PHE A 229 16.14 14.71 32.41
N ARG A 230 16.94 15.22 33.36
CA ARG A 230 16.60 16.40 34.17
C ARG A 230 16.62 17.70 33.38
N GLU A 231 17.34 17.75 32.28
CA GLU A 231 17.43 18.91 31.40
C GLU A 231 16.32 18.93 30.34
N LEU A 232 15.64 17.80 30.14
CA LEU A 232 14.54 17.67 29.20
C LEU A 232 13.32 18.47 29.68
N THR A 233 12.71 19.23 28.76
CA THR A 233 11.49 19.98 29.06
C THR A 233 10.30 19.05 29.22
N ILE A 234 9.50 19.30 30.28
CA ILE A 234 8.22 18.63 30.52
C ILE A 234 7.21 19.00 29.42
N PHE A 235 7.25 20.26 28.96
CA PHE A 235 6.40 20.72 27.87
C PHE A 235 7.04 20.39 26.51
N PRO A 236 6.23 19.93 25.53
CA PRO A 236 6.72 19.64 24.19
C PRO A 236 7.25 20.91 23.51
N GLY A 237 8.44 20.82 22.93
CA GLY A 237 9.07 21.82 22.10
C GLY A 237 8.84 21.57 20.61
N LYS A 238 9.52 22.35 19.76
CA LYS A 238 9.43 22.17 18.30
C LYS A 238 10.07 20.88 17.82
N VAL A 239 11.23 20.53 18.40
CA VAL A 239 12.00 19.32 18.05
C VAL A 239 11.19 18.05 18.31
N ASP A 240 10.39 18.05 19.37
CA ASP A 240 9.55 16.91 19.76
C ASP A 240 8.45 16.55 18.74
N VAL A 241 8.15 17.46 17.82
CA VAL A 241 7.04 17.35 16.85
C VAL A 241 7.57 17.33 15.41
N GLU A 242 8.89 17.33 15.23
CA GLU A 242 9.51 17.30 13.91
C GLU A 242 9.31 15.91 13.26
N ILE A 243 8.95 15.88 11.97
CA ILE A 243 8.50 14.67 11.26
C ILE A 243 9.55 13.55 11.25
N ASN A 244 10.84 13.93 11.36
CA ASN A 244 11.99 13.03 11.33
C ASN A 244 12.74 12.97 12.67
N ALA A 245 12.20 13.55 13.75
CA ALA A 245 12.80 13.41 15.06
C ALA A 245 12.54 12.00 15.60
N GLU A 246 13.62 11.25 15.85
CA GLU A 246 13.57 9.99 16.59
C GLU A 246 13.98 10.26 18.04
N PRO A 247 13.07 10.13 19.02
CA PRO A 247 13.42 10.32 20.42
C PRO A 247 14.27 9.14 20.91
N PHE A 248 15.28 9.44 21.73
CA PHE A 248 15.98 8.39 22.47
C PHE A 248 15.08 7.84 23.58
N ILE A 249 14.72 6.57 23.48
CA ILE A 249 13.84 5.87 24.43
C ILE A 249 14.44 4.51 24.77
N ARG A 250 14.36 4.13 26.04
CA ARG A 250 14.71 2.78 26.52
C ARG A 250 13.46 1.96 26.79
N ARG A 251 13.57 0.64 26.68
CA ARG A 251 12.46 -0.26 26.95
C ARG A 251 12.09 -0.27 28.44
N ASN A 252 10.79 -0.34 28.75
CA ASN A 252 10.32 -0.55 30.11
C ASN A 252 10.74 -1.95 30.62
N LYS A 253 11.54 -2.02 31.69
CA LYS A 253 11.95 -3.28 32.32
C LYS A 253 10.78 -3.86 33.12
N LYS A 254 10.19 -4.96 32.64
CA LYS A 254 9.09 -5.69 33.30
C LYS A 254 9.57 -6.79 34.28
N THR A 255 10.82 -7.19 34.15
CA THR A 255 11.45 -8.29 34.90
C THR A 255 12.89 -7.89 35.21
N GLY A 256 13.36 -8.18 36.42
CA GLY A 256 14.69 -7.75 36.89
C GLY A 256 14.69 -6.34 37.50
N GLY A 257 15.86 -5.91 38.01
CA GLY A 257 16.06 -4.59 38.59
C GLY A 257 16.60 -3.57 37.58
N TYR A 258 16.42 -2.29 37.90
CA TYR A 258 17.18 -1.22 37.25
C TYR A 258 18.58 -1.15 37.85
N GLU A 259 19.57 -0.69 37.09
CA GLU A 259 20.97 -0.61 37.54
C GLU A 259 21.14 0.28 38.77
N ASN A 260 20.47 1.43 38.78
CA ASN A 260 20.42 2.36 39.91
C ASN A 260 19.17 3.26 39.78
N THR A 261 18.99 4.15 40.75
CA THR A 261 17.85 5.09 40.81
C THR A 261 17.81 6.02 39.60
N ASP A 262 18.95 6.53 39.15
CA ASP A 262 19.01 7.46 38.02
C ASP A 262 18.61 6.77 36.72
N HIS A 263 19.07 5.55 36.51
CA HIS A 263 18.66 4.72 35.37
C HIS A 263 17.15 4.41 35.39
N TYR A 264 16.57 4.14 36.57
CA TYR A 264 15.12 3.99 36.70
C TYR A 264 14.36 5.26 36.30
N LEU A 265 14.80 6.41 36.81
CA LEU A 265 14.16 7.70 36.53
C LEU A 265 14.30 8.10 35.06
N ASP A 266 15.46 7.92 34.45
CA ASP A 266 15.69 8.18 33.02
C ASP A 266 14.74 7.36 32.15
N VAL A 267 14.71 6.03 32.35
CA VAL A 267 13.85 5.12 31.60
C VAL A 267 12.39 5.52 31.73
N GLN A 268 11.90 5.68 32.96
CA GLN A 268 10.48 5.97 33.20
C GLN A 268 10.10 7.37 32.72
N PHE A 269 10.96 8.37 32.88
CA PHE A 269 10.70 9.73 32.43
C PHE A 269 10.59 9.78 30.90
N ARG A 270 11.55 9.21 30.17
CA ARG A 270 11.54 9.22 28.70
C ARG A 270 10.35 8.46 28.13
N LEU A 271 10.01 7.31 28.72
CA LEU A 271 8.81 6.54 28.34
C LEU A 271 7.53 7.34 28.57
N LEU A 272 7.36 7.92 29.76
CA LEU A 272 6.16 8.70 30.08
C LEU A 272 6.06 9.95 29.19
N ARG A 273 7.18 10.59 28.91
CA ARG A 273 7.26 11.73 28.01
C ARG A 273 6.87 11.33 26.58
N GLU A 274 7.32 10.17 26.10
CA GLU A 274 6.89 9.68 24.79
C GLU A 274 5.42 9.27 24.76
N ASP A 275 4.89 8.61 25.79
CA ASP A 275 3.46 8.27 25.85
C ASP A 275 2.57 9.52 25.74
N PHE A 276 3.07 10.69 26.19
CA PHE A 276 2.38 11.97 26.05
C PHE A 276 2.60 12.65 24.69
N ILE A 277 3.84 12.67 24.20
CA ILE A 277 4.23 13.43 22.99
C ILE A 277 3.98 12.64 21.70
N GLY A 278 4.18 11.33 21.72
CA GLY A 278 4.06 10.44 20.56
C GLY A 278 2.75 10.59 19.81
N PRO A 279 1.58 10.49 20.48
CA PRO A 279 0.28 10.69 19.83
C PRO A 279 0.12 12.06 19.17
N LEU A 280 0.70 13.11 19.77
CA LEU A 280 0.71 14.46 19.20
C LEU A 280 1.58 14.53 17.94
N ARG A 281 2.79 13.94 17.99
CA ARG A 281 3.73 13.86 16.86
C ARG A 281 3.11 13.12 15.68
N ASP A 282 2.52 11.95 15.93
CA ASP A 282 1.86 11.13 14.92
C ASP A 282 0.65 11.84 14.31
N GLY A 283 -0.19 12.45 15.14
CA GLY A 283 -1.36 13.20 14.68
C GLY A 283 -0.99 14.41 13.80
N ILE A 284 0.10 15.11 14.13
CA ILE A 284 0.60 16.24 13.33
C ILE A 284 1.20 15.76 12.01
N LYS A 285 1.93 14.64 12.02
CA LYS A 285 2.47 14.02 10.81
C LYS A 285 1.34 13.59 9.86
N GLU A 286 0.33 12.88 10.37
CA GLU A 286 -0.86 12.48 9.59
C GLU A 286 -1.56 13.71 8.99
N TYR A 287 -1.70 14.79 9.77
CA TYR A 287 -2.28 16.04 9.29
C TYR A 287 -1.52 16.62 8.10
N ILE A 288 -0.20 16.78 8.24
CA ILE A 288 0.67 17.37 7.23
C ILE A 288 0.60 16.54 5.95
N GLU A 289 0.77 15.22 6.05
CA GLU A 289 0.70 14.30 4.90
C GLU A 289 -0.66 14.36 4.20
N ALA A 290 -1.77 14.39 4.95
CA ALA A 290 -3.11 14.48 4.38
C ALA A 290 -3.34 15.81 3.63
N VAL A 291 -2.86 16.92 4.18
CA VAL A 291 -2.95 18.25 3.56
C VAL A 291 -2.09 18.28 2.28
N HIS A 292 -0.87 17.75 2.31
CA HIS A 292 0.00 17.68 1.12
C HIS A 292 -0.61 16.82 0.01
N ALA A 293 -1.21 15.68 0.34
CA ALA A 293 -1.75 14.75 -0.65
C ALA A 293 -3.09 15.21 -1.26
N THR A 294 -3.97 15.83 -0.47
CA THR A 294 -5.37 16.08 -0.88
C THR A 294 -5.77 17.56 -0.91
N GLY A 295 -4.92 18.46 -0.40
CA GLY A 295 -5.23 19.88 -0.22
C GLY A 295 -6.31 20.14 0.83
N LYS A 296 -6.76 19.13 1.59
CA LYS A 296 -7.80 19.26 2.62
C LYS A 296 -7.40 18.54 3.90
N ALA A 297 -7.70 19.16 5.03
CA ALA A 297 -7.60 18.54 6.34
C ALA A 297 -8.59 17.36 6.43
N LYS A 298 -8.08 16.13 6.45
CA LYS A 298 -8.89 14.95 6.76
C LYS A 298 -9.28 14.97 8.24
N ARG A 299 -10.41 14.36 8.59
CA ARG A 299 -10.77 14.12 9.99
C ARG A 299 -9.81 13.10 10.58
N LEU A 300 -8.92 13.56 11.45
CA LEU A 300 -8.04 12.72 12.27
C LEU A 300 -8.88 12.07 13.40
N GLN A 301 -8.60 10.82 13.73
CA GLN A 301 -9.37 10.11 14.77
C GLN A 301 -8.96 10.55 16.17
N GLU A 302 -7.66 10.80 16.39
CA GLU A 302 -7.10 11.08 17.72
C GLU A 302 -6.85 12.57 17.99
N LEU A 303 -6.65 13.37 16.94
CA LEU A 303 -6.35 14.80 17.06
C LEU A 303 -7.52 15.69 16.64
N ARG A 304 -7.74 16.79 17.37
CA ARG A 304 -8.73 17.83 17.03
C ARG A 304 -8.02 19.12 16.67
N ILE A 305 -8.30 19.64 15.48
CA ILE A 305 -7.64 20.84 14.95
C ILE A 305 -8.60 22.02 15.01
N TYR A 306 -8.14 23.09 15.64
CA TYR A 306 -8.81 24.38 15.70
C TYR A 306 -7.99 25.38 14.89
N THR A 307 -8.64 26.11 13.98
CA THR A 307 -7.98 27.10 13.12
C THR A 307 -8.16 28.51 13.68
N ASP A 308 -7.29 29.43 13.24
CA ASP A 308 -7.31 30.85 13.61
C ASP A 308 -7.32 31.08 15.12
N VAL A 309 -6.50 30.30 15.84
CA VAL A 309 -6.35 30.42 17.30
C VAL A 309 -5.58 31.70 17.62
N GLN A 310 -6.15 32.54 18.48
CA GLN A 310 -5.55 33.78 18.96
C GLN A 310 -5.54 33.81 20.49
N ILE A 311 -4.45 34.31 21.07
CA ILE A 311 -4.36 34.57 22.51
C ILE A 311 -4.86 36.00 22.74
N ILE A 312 -6.00 36.13 23.43
CA ILE A 312 -6.66 37.42 23.66
C ILE A 312 -5.99 38.16 24.82
N SER A 313 -5.92 37.54 26.00
CA SER A 313 -5.39 38.20 27.20
C SER A 313 -5.01 37.18 28.28
N PRO A 314 -4.02 37.47 29.13
CA PRO A 314 -3.87 36.77 30.40
C PRO A 314 -5.09 37.04 31.29
N VAL A 315 -5.47 36.06 32.11
CA VAL A 315 -6.55 36.14 33.09
C VAL A 315 -6.06 35.45 34.35
N CYS A 316 -6.03 36.17 35.47
CA CYS A 316 -5.76 35.54 36.76
C CYS A 316 -7.08 35.05 37.35
N ASN A 317 -7.12 33.79 37.78
CA ASN A 317 -8.22 33.22 38.54
C ASN A 317 -7.66 32.48 39.77
N ASN A 318 -8.54 31.87 40.56
CA ASN A 318 -8.15 31.11 41.75
C ASN A 318 -7.28 29.87 41.44
N SER A 319 -7.12 29.52 40.16
CA SER A 319 -6.28 28.43 39.66
C SER A 319 -4.93 28.93 39.11
N GLY A 320 -4.66 30.25 39.16
CA GLY A 320 -3.42 30.87 38.71
C GLY A 320 -3.57 31.72 37.45
N LEU A 321 -2.49 31.81 36.67
CA LEU A 321 -2.42 32.58 35.43
C LEU A 321 -2.95 31.75 34.25
N CYS A 322 -4.12 32.10 33.74
CA CYS A 322 -4.70 31.52 32.53
C CYS A 322 -4.51 32.45 31.32
N ARG A 323 -4.67 31.91 30.12
CA ARG A 323 -4.76 32.68 28.88
C ARG A 323 -6.13 32.47 28.26
N ARG A 324 -6.82 33.56 27.97
CA ARG A 324 -8.05 33.52 27.19
C ARG A 324 -7.69 33.38 25.72
N ILE A 325 -8.24 32.38 25.06
CA ILE A 325 -8.03 32.10 23.64
C ILE A 325 -9.34 32.23 22.86
N SER A 326 -9.27 32.59 21.59
CA SER A 326 -10.36 32.48 20.61
C SER A 326 -9.90 31.65 19.44
N PHE A 327 -10.81 30.95 18.78
CA PHE A 327 -10.53 30.19 17.56
C PHE A 327 -11.76 30.18 16.66
N HIS A 328 -11.58 29.82 15.39
CA HIS A 328 -12.67 29.82 14.42
C HIS A 328 -13.63 28.64 14.65
N CYS A 329 -14.94 28.94 14.71
CA CYS A 329 -15.97 27.93 14.96
C CYS A 329 -16.73 27.46 13.71
N LYS A 330 -16.33 27.88 12.52
CA LYS A 330 -17.05 27.54 11.28
C LYS A 330 -17.10 26.03 11.06
N GLY A 331 -18.32 25.50 10.87
CA GLY A 331 -18.56 24.06 10.73
C GLY A 331 -18.67 23.29 12.05
N MET A 332 -18.64 23.99 13.20
CA MET A 332 -18.83 23.41 14.54
C MET A 332 -20.17 23.79 15.19
N ASP A 333 -21.14 24.26 14.41
CA ASP A 333 -22.45 24.72 14.91
C ASP A 333 -23.25 23.62 15.64
N ARG A 334 -22.92 22.35 15.39
CA ARG A 334 -23.53 21.18 16.05
C ARG A 334 -22.87 20.80 17.38
N VAL A 335 -21.77 21.46 17.76
CA VAL A 335 -21.05 21.18 19.00
C VAL A 335 -21.75 21.91 20.14
N ARG A 336 -22.32 21.14 21.08
CA ARG A 336 -22.83 21.66 22.36
C ARG A 336 -21.68 21.83 23.34
N TRP A 337 -21.05 23.01 23.34
CA TRP A 337 -19.82 23.29 24.08
C TRP A 337 -19.94 23.02 25.57
N GLU A 338 -21.09 23.33 26.19
CA GLU A 338 -21.36 23.15 27.61
C GLU A 338 -21.30 21.67 28.05
N SER A 339 -21.63 20.76 27.13
CA SER A 339 -21.66 19.31 27.37
C SER A 339 -20.52 18.56 26.68
N SER A 340 -19.68 19.28 25.93
CA SER A 340 -18.67 18.67 25.10
C SER A 340 -17.48 18.23 25.95
N LYS A 341 -16.96 17.03 25.68
CA LYS A 341 -15.60 16.65 26.13
C LYS A 341 -14.51 17.31 25.27
N ARG A 342 -14.80 18.47 24.66
CA ARG A 342 -13.86 19.28 23.88
C ARG A 342 -13.43 20.41 24.80
N LEU A 343 -12.12 20.57 25.00
CA LEU A 343 -11.55 21.68 25.77
C LEU A 343 -11.86 21.66 27.28
N ILE A 344 -12.17 20.48 27.84
CA ILE A 344 -12.22 20.30 29.29
C ILE A 344 -10.81 20.28 29.87
N TYR A 345 -10.67 20.62 31.15
CA TYR A 345 -9.40 20.55 31.86
C TYR A 345 -8.79 19.15 31.72
N GLY A 346 -7.54 19.06 31.26
CA GLY A 346 -6.84 17.80 31.00
C GLY A 346 -7.20 17.07 29.70
N SER A 347 -8.00 17.68 28.81
CA SER A 347 -8.32 17.12 27.46
C SER A 347 -7.71 17.89 26.29
N LEU A 348 -6.86 18.87 26.60
CA LEU A 348 -6.12 19.69 25.65
C LEU A 348 -4.70 19.19 25.50
#